data_AF-A0A0M4EBV8-F1
#
_entry.id   AF-A0A0M4EBV8-F1
#
_cell.length_a   1.000
_cell.length_b   1.000
_cell.length_c   1.000
_cell.angle_alpha   90.00
_cell.angle_beta   90.00
_cell.angle_gamma   90.00
#
_symmetry.space_group_name_H-M   'P 1'
#
loop_
_entity.id
_entity.type
_entity.pdbx_description
1 polymer ?
#
loop_
_entity_poly.entity_id
_entity_poly.type
_entity_poly.pdbx_seq_one_letter_code
_entity_poly.pdbx_strand_id
1 'polypeptide(L)'
;MEKLKYELPADYKYEVHKCICMRPFMAYECTHCHHYFSGRLKEICQVHPSDIFLMDFRECPYCLAPNSQVKVSDLSMEQIKKIEEAALPNANDGF
;
A
#
# COMPACT_ATOMS: atom_id res chain seq x y z
N MET A 1 -20.41 -33.32 16.33
CA MET A 1 -19.39 -32.33 16.74
C MET A 1 -18.50 -33.01 17.77
N GLU A 2 -17.29 -33.41 17.37
CA GLU A 2 -16.33 -34.03 18.29
C GLU A 2 -15.86 -32.98 19.30
N LYS A 3 -15.98 -33.31 20.59
CA LYS A 3 -15.49 -32.44 21.67
C LYS A 3 -13.96 -32.48 21.67
N LEU A 4 -13.32 -31.32 21.71
CA LEU A 4 -11.86 -31.22 21.91
C LEU A 4 -11.47 -32.00 23.17
N LYS A 5 -10.37 -32.76 23.09
CA LYS A 5 -9.86 -33.62 24.18
C LYS A 5 -9.27 -32.84 25.36
N TYR A 6 -9.19 -31.52 25.26
CA TYR A 6 -8.58 -30.64 26.25
C TYR A 6 -9.36 -29.33 26.37
N GLU A 7 -9.51 -28.86 27.61
CA GLU A 7 -10.04 -27.53 27.92
C GLU A 7 -8.96 -26.48 27.69
N LEU A 8 -9.31 -25.39 26.99
CA LEU A 8 -8.40 -24.27 26.80
C LEU A 8 -8.19 -23.54 28.15
N PRO A 9 -6.96 -23.07 28.46
CA PRO A 9 -6.71 -22.24 29.63
C PRO A 9 -7.66 -21.05 29.71
N ALA A 10 -8.05 -20.64 30.92
CA ALA A 10 -9.01 -19.56 31.15
C ALA A 10 -8.53 -18.20 30.60
N ASP A 11 -7.23 -18.05 30.39
CA ASP A 11 -6.56 -16.88 29.83
C ASP A 11 -6.23 -17.02 28.33
N TYR A 12 -6.69 -18.09 27.66
CA TYR A 12 -6.46 -18.28 26.24
C TYR A 12 -7.18 -17.20 25.42
N LYS A 13 -6.39 -16.27 24.88
CA LYS A 13 -6.84 -15.29 23.89
C LYS A 13 -6.58 -15.84 22.51
N TYR A 14 -7.63 -16.15 21.76
CA TYR A 14 -7.50 -16.41 20.33
C TYR A 14 -7.52 -15.08 19.59
N GLU A 15 -6.43 -14.75 18.89
CA GLU A 15 -6.39 -13.61 17.98
C GLU A 15 -6.68 -14.11 16.57
N VAL A 16 -7.83 -13.70 16.01
CA VAL A 16 -8.15 -13.96 14.61
C VAL A 16 -7.52 -12.86 13.77
N HIS A 17 -6.40 -13.18 13.11
CA HIS A 17 -5.77 -12.26 12.17
C HIS A 17 -6.38 -12.41 10.77
N LYS A 18 -6.66 -11.28 10.11
CA LYS A 18 -7.08 -11.26 8.72
C LYS A 18 -5.86 -11.37 7.81
N CYS A 19 -5.92 -12.26 6.81
CA CYS A 19 -4.88 -12.33 5.77
C CYS A 19 -4.92 -11.07 4.88
N ILE A 20 -3.75 -10.51 4.60
CA ILE A 20 -3.58 -9.29 3.77
C ILE A 20 -2.73 -9.55 2.51
N CYS A 21 -2.41 -10.81 2.21
CA CYS A 21 -1.49 -11.18 1.13
C CYS A 21 -2.01 -10.78 -0.27
N MET A 22 -3.32 -10.90 -0.49
CA MET A 22 -4.00 -10.58 -1.74
C MET A 22 -4.69 -9.21 -1.71
N ARG A 23 -4.18 -8.28 -0.88
CA ARG A 23 -4.72 -6.91 -0.82
C ARG A 23 -4.56 -6.20 -2.18
N PRO A 24 -5.53 -5.37 -2.57
CA PRO A 24 -5.52 -4.69 -3.86
C PRO A 24 -4.39 -3.65 -3.95
N PHE A 25 -4.03 -3.28 -5.18
CA PHE A 25 -3.17 -2.13 -5.42
C PHE A 25 -3.87 -0.84 -5.02
N MET A 26 -3.10 0.11 -4.49
CA MET A 26 -3.57 1.44 -4.08
C MET A 26 -2.71 2.51 -4.76
N ALA A 27 -3.31 3.69 -4.93
CA ALA A 27 -2.62 4.90 -5.31
C ALA A 27 -2.02 5.56 -4.08
N TYR A 28 -0.78 6.04 -4.20
CA TYR A 28 -0.05 6.70 -3.14
C TYR A 28 0.52 8.03 -3.61
N GLU A 29 0.69 8.96 -2.67
CA GLU A 29 1.45 10.19 -2.82
C GLU A 29 2.66 10.15 -1.89
N CYS A 30 3.83 10.49 -2.41
CA CYS A 30 5.00 10.77 -1.58
C CYS A 30 4.94 12.21 -1.07
N THR A 31 4.82 12.43 0.24
CA THR A 31 4.79 13.78 0.83
C THR A 31 6.14 14.49 0.83
N HIS A 32 7.21 13.84 0.35
CA HIS A 32 8.54 14.41 0.22
C HIS A 32 8.79 14.97 -1.19
N CYS A 33 8.49 14.20 -2.24
CA CYS A 33 8.72 14.60 -3.63
C CYS A 33 7.44 14.91 -4.42
N HIS A 34 6.27 14.75 -3.80
CA HIS A 34 4.93 14.95 -4.38
C HIS A 34 4.63 14.15 -5.66
N HIS A 35 5.40 13.10 -5.93
CA HIS A 35 5.09 12.17 -7.00
C HIS A 35 4.02 11.16 -6.55
N TYR A 36 3.13 10.87 -7.49
CA TYR A 36 2.11 9.83 -7.35
C TYR A 36 2.61 8.52 -7.95
N PHE A 37 2.22 7.40 -7.35
CA PHE A 37 2.50 6.07 -7.87
C PHE A 37 1.47 5.06 -7.40
N SER A 38 1.38 3.95 -8.11
CA SER A 38 0.46 2.86 -7.79
C SER A 38 1.18 1.58 -7.44
N GLY A 39 0.73 0.89 -6.41
CA GLY A 39 1.22 -0.43 -6.07
C GLY A 39 0.80 -0.86 -4.68
N ARG A 40 1.66 -1.60 -3.99
CA ARG A 40 1.45 -1.99 -2.58
C ARG A 40 2.64 -1.53 -1.77
N LEU A 41 2.37 -0.99 -0.59
CA LEU A 41 3.41 -0.83 0.41
C LEU A 41 3.69 -2.17 1.12
N LYS A 42 4.95 -2.38 1.50
CA LYS A 42 5.36 -3.56 2.27
C LYS A 42 4.65 -3.58 3.62
N GLU A 43 3.84 -4.60 3.84
CA GLU A 43 3.18 -4.89 5.11
C GLU A 43 3.35 -6.38 5.47
N ILE A 44 3.54 -6.67 6.76
CA ILE A 44 3.71 -8.04 7.25
C ILE A 44 2.33 -8.64 7.49
N CYS A 45 2.04 -9.78 6.86
CA CYS A 45 0.84 -10.53 7.13
C CYS A 45 0.99 -11.33 8.43
N GLN A 46 0.12 -11.09 9.42
CA GLN A 46 0.15 -11.84 10.68
C GLN A 46 -0.22 -13.33 10.50
N VAL A 47 -0.95 -13.67 9.42
CA VAL A 47 -1.28 -15.06 9.06
C VAL A 47 -0.10 -15.76 8.36
N HIS A 48 0.66 -15.01 7.55
CA HIS A 48 1.80 -15.53 6.78
C HIS A 48 3.03 -14.62 6.97
N PRO A 49 3.67 -14.62 8.15
CA PRO A 49 4.74 -13.68 8.47
C PRO A 49 6.05 -13.93 7.70
N SER A 50 6.20 -15.13 7.12
CA SER A 50 7.37 -15.50 6.32
C SER A 50 7.22 -15.17 4.83
N ASP A 51 6.02 -14.81 4.38
CA ASP A 51 5.78 -14.49 2.98
C ASP A 51 6.26 -13.09 2.66
N ILE A 52 7.06 -12.97 1.59
CA ILE A 52 7.60 -11.71 1.10
C ILE A 52 7.12 -11.49 -0.32
N PHE A 53 6.54 -10.32 -0.57
CA PHE A 53 6.09 -9.93 -1.89
C PHE A 53 7.13 -9.02 -2.54
N LEU A 54 7.76 -9.50 -3.61
CA LEU A 54 8.87 -8.82 -4.28
C LEU A 54 8.48 -7.46 -4.89
N MET A 55 7.20 -7.29 -5.25
CA MET A 55 6.69 -6.07 -5.87
C MET A 55 6.18 -5.04 -4.86
N ASP A 56 6.28 -5.31 -3.56
CA ASP A 56 5.85 -4.36 -2.54
C ASP A 56 6.93 -3.30 -2.29
N PHE A 57 6.52 -2.03 -2.36
CA PHE A 57 7.38 -0.87 -2.14
C PHE A 57 7.78 -0.75 -0.67
N ARG A 58 9.09 -0.60 -0.44
CA ARG A 58 9.67 -0.34 0.88
C ARG A 58 9.94 1.15 1.14
N GLU A 59 9.95 1.92 0.07
CA GLU A 59 10.26 3.33 0.01
C GLU A 59 9.62 3.94 -1.25
N CYS A 60 9.62 5.26 -1.34
CA CYS A 60 9.18 5.96 -2.54
C CYS A 60 10.05 5.56 -3.74
N PRO A 61 9.46 5.10 -4.86
CA PRO A 61 10.22 4.63 -6.02
C PRO A 61 11.00 5.74 -6.75
N TYR A 62 10.65 7.01 -6.51
CA TYR A 62 11.27 8.16 -7.19
C TYR A 62 12.38 8.82 -6.39
N CYS A 63 12.24 8.91 -5.06
CA CYS A 63 13.18 9.66 -4.22
C CYS A 63 13.72 8.87 -3.02
N LEU A 64 13.36 7.59 -2.89
CA LEU A 64 13.81 6.70 -1.80
C LEU A 64 13.43 7.19 -0.39
N ALA A 65 12.45 8.10 -0.30
CA ALA A 65 11.87 8.51 0.96
C ALA A 65 11.22 7.31 1.69
N PRO A 66 11.35 7.21 3.02
CA PRO A 66 10.78 6.09 3.77
C PRO A 66 9.26 6.04 3.63
N ASN A 67 8.66 4.85 3.79
CA ASN A 67 7.21 4.65 3.72
C ASN A 67 6.41 5.52 4.70
N SER A 68 7.02 6.07 5.75
CA SER A 68 6.37 7.06 6.64
C SER A 68 6.02 8.38 5.92
N GLN A 69 6.67 8.67 4.79
CA GLN A 69 6.39 9.81 3.92
C GLN A 69 5.59 9.41 2.68
N VAL A 70 4.98 8.22 2.68
CA VAL A 70 4.07 7.76 1.63
C VAL A 70 2.68 7.60 2.22
N LYS A 71 1.70 8.29 1.64
CA LYS A 71 0.31 8.26 2.08
C LYS A 71 -0.58 7.77 0.95
N VAL A 72 -1.71 7.15 1.30
CA VAL A 72 -2.74 6.83 0.31
C VAL A 72 -3.19 8.14 -0.34
N SER A 73 -3.22 8.15 -1.68
CA SER A 73 -3.66 9.33 -2.42
C SER A 73 -5.18 9.50 -2.30
N ASP A 74 -5.62 10.73 -2.17
CA ASP A 74 -7.05 11.09 -2.30
C ASP A 74 -7.51 11.07 -3.78
N LEU A 75 -6.56 10.99 -4.72
CA LEU A 75 -6.83 10.92 -6.16
C LEU A 75 -7.04 9.48 -6.60
N SER A 76 -8.05 9.27 -7.45
CA SER A 76 -8.21 8.01 -8.15
C SER A 76 -7.06 7.80 -9.15
N MET A 77 -6.79 6.54 -9.47
CA MET A 77 -5.83 6.15 -10.52
C MET A 77 -6.11 6.84 -11.86
N GLU A 78 -7.39 7.06 -12.18
CA GLU A 78 -7.82 7.72 -13.41
C GLU A 78 -7.47 9.22 -13.39
N GLN A 79 -7.57 9.86 -12.21
CA GLN A 79 -7.18 11.25 -12.04
C GLN A 79 -5.66 11.40 -12.13
N ILE A 80 -4.89 10.51 -11.52
CA ILE A 80 -3.42 10.51 -11.61
C ILE A 80 -2.98 10.38 -13.08
N LYS A 81 -3.54 9.40 -13.79
CA LYS A 81 -3.24 9.19 -15.22
C LYS A 81 -3.56 10.42 -16.08
N LYS A 82 -4.69 11.09 -15.83
CA LYS A 82 -5.05 12.33 -16.53
C LYS A 82 -4.05 13.46 -16.28
N ILE A 83 -3.45 13.54 -15.10
CA ILE A 83 -2.43 14.55 -14.77
C ILE A 83 -1.13 14.23 -15.50
N GLU A 84 -0.70 12.97 -15.50
CA GLU A 84 0.53 12.53 -16.18
C GLU A 84 0.46 12.68 -17.71
N GLU A 85 -0.72 12.43 -18.29
CA GLU A 85 -0.96 12.55 -19.73
C GLU A 85 -1.35 13.97 -20.16
N ALA A 86 -1.49 14.91 -19.22
CA ALA A 86 -1.88 16.27 -19.55
C ALA A 86 -0.80 16.94 -20.41
N ALA A 87 -1.20 17.46 -21.56
CA ALA A 87 -0.35 18.33 -22.35
C ALA A 87 -0.09 19.62 -21.56
N LEU A 88 1.17 19.88 -21.22
CA LEU A 88 1.57 21.18 -20.71
C LEU A 88 1.39 22.22 -21.82
N PRO A 89 0.80 23.40 -21.54
CA PRO A 89 0.76 24.48 -22.51
C PRO A 89 2.19 24.80 -22.96
N ASN A 90 2.39 25.02 -24.26
CA ASN A 90 3.72 25.34 -24.74
C ASN A 90 4.07 26.76 -24.26
N ALA A 91 5.34 27.01 -23.96
CA ALA A 91 5.80 28.32 -23.49
C ALA A 91 5.63 29.46 -24.52
N ASN A 92 5.09 29.17 -25.71
CA ASN A 92 4.91 30.10 -26.83
C ASN A 92 3.43 30.47 -27.08
N ASP A 93 2.52 30.10 -26.16
CA ASP A 93 1.07 30.25 -26.36
C ASP A 93 0.54 31.64 -25.96
N GLY A 94 1.44 32.60 -25.68
CA GLY A 94 1.06 33.95 -25.30
C GLY A 94 2.20 34.95 -25.33
N PHE A 95 2.43 35.57 -26.50
CA PHE A 95 2.86 36.97 -26.69
C PHE A 95 2.31 37.51 -28.00
#